data_AF-C0GH26-F1
#
_entry.id   AF-C0GH26-F1
#
_cell.length_a   1.000
_cell.length_b   1.000
_cell.length_c   1.000
_cell.angle_alpha   90.00
_cell.angle_beta   90.00
_cell.angle_gamma   90.00
#
_symmetry.space_group_name_H-M   'P 1'
#
loop_
_entity.id
_entity.type
_entity.pdbx_description
1 polymer ?
#
loop_
_entity_poly.entity_id
_entity_poly.type
_entity_poly.pdbx_seq_one_letter_code
_entity_poly.pdbx_strand_id
1 'polypeptide(L)'
;MKTGWKIILLVVSVAVGLYLLFTGVYYATYGAVGFCNRCHIIEPYVASWEEQPHSGVNCMFCHEMRGFVGKLESQARGINNMYKYVTGQYSAPIEARVFEQNCFSCHVGDYRQFPQAAKLIRGDKKHYEIIQENRSCLECHRDVGHGLNLLITPDFSGIR
;
A
#
# COMPACT_ATOMS: atom_id res chain seq x y z
N MET A 1 -33.07 -26.21 24.14
CA MET A 1 -33.20 -25.13 23.13
C MET A 1 -32.78 -23.73 23.61
N LYS A 2 -32.87 -23.37 24.90
CA LYS A 2 -32.54 -22.00 25.38
C LYS A 2 -31.04 -21.65 25.46
N THR A 3 -30.16 -22.65 25.54
CA THR A 3 -28.70 -22.44 25.69
C THR A 3 -28.00 -22.13 24.36
N GLY A 4 -28.48 -22.70 23.25
CA GLY A 4 -27.85 -22.54 21.92
C GLY A 4 -27.88 -21.09 21.42
N TRP A 5 -29.00 -20.39 21.61
CA TRP A 5 -29.13 -18.98 21.23
C TRP A 5 -28.15 -18.07 21.99
N LYS A 6 -27.93 -18.32 23.29
CA LYS A 6 -26.98 -17.53 24.09
C LYS A 6 -25.53 -17.72 23.61
N ILE A 7 -25.16 -18.94 23.22
CA ILE A 7 -23.84 -19.24 22.65
C ILE A 7 -23.68 -18.55 21.30
N ILE A 8 -24.70 -18.62 20.43
CA ILE A 8 -24.69 -17.94 19.14
C ILE A 8 -24.53 -16.42 19.33
N LEU A 9 -25.30 -15.81 20.24
CA LEU A 9 -25.18 -14.39 20.56
C LEU A 9 -23.78 -14.02 21.05
N LEU A 10 -23.18 -14.84 21.92
CA LEU A 10 -21.82 -14.61 22.40
C LEU A 10 -20.81 -14.65 21.25
N VAL A 11 -20.85 -15.68 20.41
CA VAL A 11 -19.95 -15.84 19.27
C VAL A 11 -20.08 -14.68 18.29
N VAL A 12 -21.30 -14.28 17.95
CA VAL A 12 -21.56 -13.13 17.07
C VAL A 12 -21.05 -11.84 17.70
N SER A 13 -21.30 -11.62 18.99
CA SER A 13 -20.83 -10.42 19.70
C SER A 13 -19.30 -10.32 19.71
N VAL A 14 -18.61 -11.44 19.95
CA VAL A 14 -17.15 -11.50 19.89
C VAL A 14 -16.65 -11.24 18.47
N ALA A 15 -17.25 -11.87 17.45
CA ALA A 15 -16.86 -11.68 16.06
C ALA A 15 -17.03 -10.21 15.61
N VAL A 16 -18.14 -9.58 15.97
CA VAL A 16 -18.39 -8.16 15.70
C VAL A 16 -17.37 -7.29 16.45
N GLY A 17 -17.10 -7.58 17.74
CA GLY A 17 -16.10 -6.86 18.52
C GLY A 17 -14.71 -6.92 17.89
N LEU A 18 -14.27 -8.11 17.46
CA LEU A 18 -12.99 -8.31 16.77
C LEU A 18 -12.95 -7.59 15.42
N TYR A 19 -14.05 -7.61 14.65
CA TYR A 19 -14.13 -6.90 13.38
C TYR A 19 -14.04 -5.37 13.55
N LEU A 20 -14.73 -4.82 14.55
CA LEU A 20 -14.66 -3.39 14.87
C LEU A 20 -13.27 -3.00 15.34
N LEU A 21 -12.63 -3.80 16.21
CA LEU A 21 -11.26 -3.60 16.64
C LEU A 21 -10.29 -3.61 15.46
N PHE A 22 -10.36 -4.64 14.61
CA PHE A 22 -9.54 -4.74 13.41
C PHE A 22 -9.73 -3.53 12.51
N THR A 23 -10.98 -3.12 12.27
CA THR A 23 -11.30 -1.96 11.42
C THR A 23 -10.74 -0.67 12.01
N GLY A 24 -10.85 -0.49 13.33
CA GLY A 24 -10.29 0.67 14.03
C GLY A 24 -8.76 0.72 13.93
N VAL A 25 -8.08 -0.39 14.21
CA VAL A 25 -6.62 -0.50 14.08
C VAL A 25 -6.19 -0.27 12.63
N TYR A 26 -6.88 -0.92 11.69
CA TYR A 26 -6.64 -0.76 10.26
C TYR A 26 -6.71 0.72 9.88
N TYR A 27 -7.80 1.43 10.14
CA TYR A 27 -7.90 2.85 9.75
C TYR A 27 -6.94 3.77 10.51
N ALA A 28 -6.53 3.42 11.73
CA ALA A 28 -5.52 4.16 12.48
C ALA A 28 -4.09 4.01 11.89
N THR A 29 -3.79 2.86 11.28
CA THR A 29 -2.51 2.59 10.62
C THR A 29 -2.57 2.73 9.09
N TYR A 30 -3.78 2.88 8.54
CA TYR A 30 -4.04 2.99 7.12
C TYR A 30 -3.65 4.37 6.61
N GLY A 31 -2.41 4.47 6.13
CA GLY A 31 -2.03 5.29 4.98
C GLY A 31 -2.29 6.79 5.04
N ALA A 32 -2.63 7.38 6.18
CA ALA A 32 -2.27 8.78 6.36
C ALA A 32 -0.75 8.83 6.19
N VAL A 33 -0.24 9.73 5.34
CA VAL A 33 1.19 10.08 5.30
C VAL A 33 1.72 10.19 6.73
N GLY A 34 0.91 10.73 7.65
CA GLY A 34 1.20 10.83 9.09
C GLY A 34 1.30 9.55 9.92
N PHE A 35 1.03 8.33 9.42
CA PHE A 35 1.42 7.08 10.11
C PHE A 35 2.74 6.54 9.54
N CYS A 36 2.87 6.46 8.21
CA CYS A 36 4.10 6.00 7.57
C CYS A 36 5.29 6.94 7.85
N ASN A 37 5.04 8.25 7.92
CA ASN A 37 6.03 9.27 8.30
C ASN A 37 6.36 9.29 9.80
N ARG A 38 5.85 8.35 10.62
CA ARG A 38 6.26 8.22 12.03
C ARG A 38 7.53 7.40 12.20
N CYS A 39 7.91 6.67 11.16
CA CYS A 39 9.14 5.88 11.14
C CYS A 39 10.19 6.66 10.36
N HIS A 40 11.27 7.08 11.02
CA HIS A 40 12.36 7.83 10.35
C HIS A 40 12.89 7.09 9.11
N ILE A 41 12.90 5.76 9.14
CA ILE A 41 13.47 4.93 8.07
C ILE A 41 12.63 5.00 6.78
N ILE A 42 11.40 5.50 6.89
CA ILE A 42 10.46 5.69 5.78
C ILE A 42 10.47 7.15 5.29
N GLU A 43 11.02 8.11 6.05
CA GLU A 43 11.06 9.53 5.68
C GLU A 43 11.64 9.79 4.28
N PRO A 44 12.76 9.17 3.85
CA PRO A 44 13.29 9.40 2.50
C PRO A 44 12.32 8.96 1.38
N TYR A 45 11.53 7.91 1.64
CA TYR A 45 10.53 7.41 0.72
C TYR A 45 9.33 8.34 0.63
N VAL A 46 8.92 8.92 1.77
CA VAL A 46 7.84 9.93 1.82
C VAL A 46 8.28 11.18 1.06
N ALA A 47 9.47 11.72 1.35
CA ALA A 47 10.01 12.89 0.65
C ALA A 47 10.10 12.64 -0.86
N SER A 48 10.60 11.47 -1.27
CA SER A 48 10.66 11.11 -2.68
C SER A 48 9.28 11.03 -3.32
N TRP A 49 8.28 10.48 -2.62
CA TRP A 49 6.89 10.39 -3.10
C TRP A 49 6.23 11.75 -3.27
N GLU A 50 6.53 12.72 -2.39
CA GLU A 50 6.00 14.09 -2.50
C GLU A 50 6.42 14.79 -3.80
N GLU A 51 7.56 14.39 -4.38
CA GLU A 51 8.08 14.93 -5.64
C GLU A 51 7.57 14.19 -6.89
N GLN A 52 6.90 13.03 -6.73
CA GLN A 52 6.47 12.19 -7.84
C GLN A 52 5.01 12.44 -8.29
N PRO A 53 4.62 11.97 -9.49
CA PRO A 53 3.27 12.16 -10.04
C PRO A 53 2.11 11.65 -9.16
N HIS A 54 2.33 10.65 -8.32
CA HIS A 54 1.32 10.15 -7.38
C HIS A 54 1.37 10.80 -5.99
N SER A 55 2.05 11.94 -5.85
CA SER A 55 1.90 12.78 -4.66
C SER A 55 0.41 13.06 -4.39
N GLY A 56 0.02 12.99 -3.12
CA GLY A 56 -1.38 13.07 -2.68
C GLY A 56 -2.20 11.77 -2.81
N VAL A 57 -1.69 10.71 -3.46
CA VAL A 57 -2.29 9.37 -3.44
C VAL A 57 -1.76 8.57 -2.23
N ASN A 58 -2.65 8.14 -1.34
CA ASN A 58 -2.29 7.37 -0.14
C ASN A 58 -1.48 6.11 -0.51
N CYS A 59 -0.39 5.85 0.23
CA CYS A 59 0.59 4.80 -0.06
C CYS A 59 -0.05 3.41 -0.28
N MET A 60 -1.13 3.12 0.45
CA MET A 60 -1.83 1.83 0.40
C MET A 60 -2.60 1.65 -0.91
N PHE A 61 -2.86 2.71 -1.68
CA PHE A 61 -3.39 2.56 -3.04
C PHE A 61 -2.45 1.80 -3.96
N CYS A 62 -1.14 1.77 -3.68
CA CYS A 62 -0.16 0.98 -4.43
C CYS A 62 0.33 -0.22 -3.62
N HIS A 63 0.60 -0.02 -2.32
CA HIS A 63 1.24 -1.00 -1.45
C HIS A 63 0.31 -1.96 -0.72
N GLU A 64 -1.00 -1.90 -0.96
CA GLU A 64 -1.97 -2.85 -0.43
C GLU A 64 -2.76 -3.51 -1.55
N MET A 65 -2.79 -4.84 -1.55
CA MET A 65 -3.69 -5.57 -2.43
C MET A 65 -5.14 -5.21 -2.11
N ARG A 66 -5.98 -4.96 -3.13
CA ARG A 66 -7.41 -4.67 -2.88
C ARG A 66 -8.12 -5.86 -2.23
N GLY A 67 -9.20 -5.54 -1.50
CA GLY A 67 -10.08 -6.52 -0.86
C GLY A 67 -9.65 -6.87 0.57
N PHE A 68 -10.51 -7.60 1.28
CA PHE A 68 -10.32 -7.87 2.71
C PHE A 68 -9.04 -8.66 3.02
N VAL A 69 -8.69 -9.63 2.16
CA VAL A 69 -7.46 -10.42 2.32
C VAL A 69 -6.22 -9.54 2.21
N GLY A 70 -6.21 -8.56 1.29
CA GLY A 70 -5.09 -7.64 1.16
C GLY A 70 -4.94 -6.71 2.36
N LYS A 71 -6.05 -6.29 2.99
CA LYS A 71 -6.02 -5.56 4.26
C LYS A 71 -5.38 -6.38 5.39
N LEU A 72 -5.67 -7.68 5.46
CA LEU A 72 -5.05 -8.56 6.45
C LEU A 72 -3.55 -8.76 6.16
N GLU A 73 -3.20 -8.99 4.90
CA GLU A 73 -1.82 -9.20 4.46
C GLU A 73 -0.94 -7.96 4.68
N SER A 74 -1.47 -6.76 4.41
CA SER A 74 -0.76 -5.50 4.64
C SER A 74 -0.49 -5.26 6.12
N GLN A 75 -1.46 -5.52 6.99
CA GLN A 75 -1.29 -5.41 8.44
C GLN A 75 -0.26 -6.42 8.97
N ALA A 76 -0.33 -7.67 8.52
CA ALA A 76 0.65 -8.70 8.87
C ALA A 76 2.07 -8.32 8.42
N ARG A 77 2.21 -7.79 7.20
CA ARG A 77 3.50 -7.28 6.69
C ARG A 77 4.00 -6.08 7.49
N GLY A 78 3.12 -5.15 7.86
CA GLY A 78 3.48 -4.01 8.71
C GLY A 78 4.02 -4.43 10.08
N ILE A 79 3.37 -5.39 10.73
CA ILE A 79 3.84 -5.99 12.00
C ILE A 79 5.20 -6.65 11.82
N ASN A 80 5.39 -7.41 10.73
CA ASN A 80 6.67 -8.05 10.44
C ASN A 80 7.78 -7.03 10.16
N ASN A 81 7.49 -5.92 9.49
CA ASN A 81 8.44 -4.84 9.26
C ASN A 81 8.84 -4.17 10.58
N MET A 82 7.89 -3.92 11.48
CA MET A 82 8.18 -3.42 12.82
C MET A 82 9.05 -4.40 13.61
N TYR A 83 8.74 -5.69 13.57
CA TYR A 83 9.57 -6.72 14.19
C TYR A 83 11.00 -6.69 13.66
N LYS A 84 11.18 -6.72 12.33
CA LYS A 84 12.50 -6.65 11.68
C LYS A 84 13.27 -5.38 12.06
N TYR A 85 12.59 -4.25 12.15
CA TYR A 85 13.21 -3.00 12.57
C TYR A 85 13.72 -3.10 14.02
N VAL A 86 12.87 -3.54 14.95
CA VAL A 86 13.22 -3.67 16.37
C VAL A 86 14.33 -4.70 16.61
N THR A 87 14.37 -5.78 15.85
CA THR A 87 15.41 -6.81 15.95
C THR A 87 16.66 -6.52 15.11
N GLY A 88 16.69 -5.41 14.36
CA GLY A 88 17.80 -5.07 13.46
C GLY A 88 17.91 -5.98 12.22
N GLN A 89 16.86 -6.72 11.87
CA GLN A 89 16.78 -7.63 10.73
C GLN A 89 16.16 -6.99 9.48
N TYR A 90 16.27 -5.68 9.32
CA TYR A 90 15.76 -4.96 8.15
C TYR A 90 16.84 -4.83 7.05
N SER A 91 16.40 -4.54 5.83
CA SER A 91 17.28 -4.25 4.69
C SER A 91 17.22 -2.76 4.35
N ALA A 92 18.35 -2.21 3.89
CA ALA A 92 18.42 -0.89 3.28
C ALA A 92 19.00 -1.06 1.85
N PRO A 93 18.29 -0.63 0.79
CA PRO A 93 16.97 0.00 0.82
C PRO A 93 15.85 -0.95 1.30
N ILE A 94 14.81 -0.37 1.89
CA ILE A 94 13.58 -1.08 2.24
C ILE A 94 12.83 -1.41 0.95
N GLU A 95 12.44 -2.68 0.81
CA GLU A 95 11.56 -3.12 -0.25
C GLU A 95 10.09 -3.01 0.16
N ALA A 96 9.27 -2.42 -0.71
CA ALA A 96 7.83 -2.37 -0.56
C ALA A 96 7.17 -3.04 -1.77
N ARG A 97 6.16 -3.88 -1.50
CA ARG A 97 5.41 -4.56 -2.57
C ARG A 97 4.48 -3.57 -3.26
N VAL A 98 4.56 -3.46 -4.58
CA VAL A 98 3.57 -2.75 -5.39
C VAL A 98 2.69 -3.79 -6.10
N PHE A 99 1.39 -3.55 -6.08
CA PHE A 99 0.42 -4.47 -6.67
C PHE A 99 -0.05 -3.93 -8.02
N GLU A 100 0.30 -4.61 -9.10
CA GLU A 100 0.01 -4.23 -10.49
C GLU A 100 -1.48 -3.94 -10.73
N GLN A 101 -2.36 -4.75 -10.10
CA GLN A 101 -3.80 -4.59 -10.22
C GLN A 101 -4.33 -3.25 -9.70
N ASN A 102 -3.57 -2.58 -8.85
CA ASN A 102 -3.95 -1.28 -8.31
C ASN A 102 -3.81 -0.17 -9.33
N CYS A 103 -2.90 -0.31 -10.30
CA CYS A 103 -2.79 0.63 -11.42
C CYS A 103 -4.11 0.66 -12.21
N PHE A 104 -4.64 -0.52 -12.56
CA PHE A 104 -5.90 -0.63 -13.31
C PHE A 104 -7.08 0.01 -12.58
N SER A 105 -7.09 -0.07 -11.25
CA SER A 105 -8.18 0.51 -10.44
C SER A 105 -8.40 1.97 -10.83
N CYS A 106 -7.35 2.77 -10.92
CA CYS A 106 -7.48 4.20 -11.26
C CYS A 106 -7.39 4.48 -12.76
N HIS A 107 -6.50 3.78 -13.48
CA HIS A 107 -6.16 4.11 -14.87
C HIS A 107 -7.12 3.54 -15.94
N VAL A 108 -8.02 2.63 -15.58
CA VAL A 108 -9.13 2.19 -16.49
C VAL A 108 -10.31 3.18 -16.49
N GLY A 109 -10.40 4.04 -15.47
CA GLY A 109 -11.39 5.14 -15.41
C GLY A 109 -12.67 4.83 -14.61
N ASP A 110 -12.76 3.68 -13.95
CA ASP A 110 -13.95 3.29 -13.17
C ASP A 110 -13.90 3.76 -11.71
N TYR A 111 -12.75 4.24 -11.24
CA TYR A 111 -12.58 4.64 -9.85
C TYR A 111 -12.91 6.11 -9.63
N ARG A 112 -14.15 6.35 -9.19
CA ARG A 112 -14.74 7.67 -8.99
C ARG A 112 -13.95 8.62 -8.07
N GLN A 113 -13.07 8.09 -7.21
CA GLN A 113 -12.25 8.91 -6.32
C GLN A 113 -11.13 9.67 -7.05
N PHE A 114 -10.70 9.20 -8.23
CA PHE A 114 -9.64 9.82 -9.02
C PHE A 114 -10.05 10.02 -10.49
N PRO A 115 -11.08 10.85 -10.77
CA PRO A 115 -11.56 11.10 -12.12
C PRO A 115 -10.50 11.70 -13.06
N GLN A 116 -9.49 12.36 -12.50
CA GLN A 116 -8.37 12.99 -13.19
C GLN A 116 -7.21 12.03 -13.50
N ALA A 117 -7.27 10.76 -13.07
CA ALA A 117 -6.23 9.79 -13.36
C ALA A 117 -6.05 9.63 -14.89
N ALA A 118 -4.78 9.59 -15.34
CA ALA A 118 -4.48 9.37 -16.74
C ALA A 118 -5.06 8.02 -17.19
N LYS A 119 -5.82 7.99 -18.29
CA LYS A 119 -6.43 6.74 -18.77
C LYS A 119 -5.43 5.93 -19.60
N LEU A 120 -5.50 4.60 -19.54
CA LEU A 120 -4.63 3.69 -20.32
C LEU A 120 -4.76 3.85 -21.84
N ILE A 121 -5.84 4.45 -22.31
CA ILE A 121 -6.04 4.79 -23.73
C ILE A 121 -5.16 5.96 -24.20
N ARG A 122 -4.46 6.65 -23.29
CA ARG A 122 -3.62 7.79 -23.57
C ARG A 122 -2.15 7.36 -23.75
N GLY A 123 -1.50 7.83 -24.81
CA GLY A 123 -0.09 7.59 -25.12
C GLY A 123 0.14 6.80 -26.40
N ASP A 124 1.40 6.72 -26.83
CA ASP A 124 1.78 6.13 -28.13
C ASP A 124 1.95 4.60 -28.09
N LYS A 125 1.82 4.00 -26.89
CA LYS A 125 1.93 2.55 -26.69
C LYS A 125 0.54 1.93 -26.58
N LYS A 126 0.41 0.73 -27.14
CA LYS A 126 -0.78 -0.10 -26.96
C LYS A 126 -0.70 -0.82 -25.62
N HIS A 127 -1.13 -0.16 -24.55
CA HIS A 127 -1.15 -0.74 -23.20
C HIS A 127 -1.86 -2.11 -23.14
N TYR A 128 -2.85 -2.35 -24.00
CA TYR A 128 -3.51 -3.65 -24.12
C TYR A 128 -2.53 -4.80 -24.38
N GLU A 129 -1.58 -4.63 -25.30
CA GLU A 129 -0.60 -5.68 -25.65
C GLU A 129 0.32 -5.96 -24.45
N ILE A 130 0.80 -4.91 -23.76
CA ILE A 130 1.62 -5.01 -22.55
C ILE A 130 0.89 -5.76 -21.43
N ILE A 131 -0.40 -5.48 -21.24
CA ILE A 131 -1.24 -6.15 -20.24
C ILE A 131 -1.45 -7.62 -20.59
N GLN A 132 -1.68 -7.94 -21.87
CA GLN A 132 -1.79 -9.33 -22.33
C GLN A 132 -0.50 -10.14 -22.12
N GLU A 133 0.65 -9.49 -22.25
CA GLU A 133 1.96 -10.09 -21.98
C GLU A 133 2.27 -10.21 -20.48
N ASN A 134 1.37 -9.76 -19.59
CA ASN A 134 1.56 -9.74 -18.14
C ASN A 134 2.84 -9.01 -17.71
N ARG A 135 3.20 -7.96 -18.45
CA ARG A 135 4.35 -7.09 -18.15
C ARG A 135 3.95 -6.00 -17.17
N SER A 136 4.90 -5.58 -16.33
CA SER A 136 4.60 -4.59 -15.29
C SER A 136 4.51 -3.17 -15.87
N CYS A 137 3.54 -2.38 -15.42
CA CYS A 137 3.47 -0.94 -15.70
C CYS A 137 4.76 -0.24 -15.28
N LEU A 138 5.38 -0.71 -14.19
CA LEU A 138 6.63 -0.17 -13.66
C LEU A 138 7.83 -0.47 -14.57
N GLU A 139 7.72 -1.23 -15.66
CA GLU A 139 8.82 -1.36 -16.62
C GLU A 139 9.13 -0.04 -17.32
N CYS A 140 8.08 0.78 -17.57
CA CYS A 140 8.17 2.09 -18.19
C CYS A 140 7.85 3.22 -17.18
N HIS A 141 6.89 3.02 -16.29
CA HIS A 141 6.42 4.01 -15.32
C HIS A 141 7.14 3.88 -13.97
N ARG A 142 8.48 3.88 -14.01
CA ARG A 142 9.33 3.50 -12.86
C ARG A 142 9.33 4.52 -11.73
N ASP A 143 9.10 5.79 -12.05
CA ASP A 143 9.22 6.93 -11.15
C ASP A 143 7.86 7.53 -10.74
N VAL A 144 6.76 6.81 -10.94
CA VAL A 144 5.44 7.36 -10.65
C VAL A 144 5.13 7.50 -9.16
N GLY A 145 5.77 6.68 -8.31
CA GLY A 145 5.52 6.63 -6.87
C GLY A 145 6.72 7.09 -6.02
N HIS A 146 7.93 6.71 -6.42
CA HIS A 146 9.18 7.14 -5.79
C HIS A 146 10.21 7.37 -6.90
N GLY A 147 11.17 8.26 -6.66
CA GLY A 147 12.26 8.54 -7.58
C GLY A 147 13.20 7.33 -7.77
N LEU A 148 13.85 7.29 -8.93
CA LEU A 148 14.84 6.25 -9.24
C LEU A 148 16.09 6.42 -8.38
N ASN A 149 16.74 5.30 -8.06
CA ASN A 149 18.00 5.28 -7.31
C ASN A 149 17.91 5.93 -5.92
N LEU A 150 16.71 5.94 -5.33
CA LEU A 150 16.50 6.38 -3.96
C LEU A 150 17.42 5.61 -3.00
N LEU A 151 18.20 6.33 -2.20
CA LEU A 151 19.19 5.79 -1.26
C LEU A 151 20.37 5.03 -1.90
N ILE A 152 20.63 5.23 -3.21
CA ILE A 152 21.82 4.69 -3.90
C ILE A 152 22.93 5.74 -4.01
N THR A 153 22.69 6.99 -3.57
CA THR A 153 23.75 7.99 -3.47
C THR A 153 24.70 7.66 -2.29
N PRO A 154 26.02 7.84 -2.44
CA PRO A 154 27.03 7.35 -1.47
C PRO A 154 26.91 7.93 -0.05
N ASP A 155 26.17 9.01 0.11
CA ASP A 155 26.09 9.78 1.34
C ASP A 155 25.08 9.21 2.35
N PHE A 156 24.17 8.30 1.96
CA PHE A 156 23.10 7.77 2.82
C PHE A 156 22.45 8.86 3.70
N SER A 157 22.42 10.11 3.23
CA SER A 157 22.31 11.30 4.10
C SER A 157 20.90 11.51 4.68
N GLY A 158 19.97 10.62 4.36
CA GLY A 158 18.63 10.52 4.94
C GLY A 158 18.37 9.25 5.78
N ILE A 159 19.36 8.39 5.99
CA ILE A 159 19.25 7.27 6.96
C ILE A 159 19.95 7.72 8.24
N ARG A 160 19.23 8.49 9.07
CA ARG A 160 19.61 8.73 10.47
C ARG A 160 18.58 8.12 11.39
#